data_AF-A0A3S1E5Z0-F1
#
_entry.id   AF-A0A3S1E5Z0-F1
#
_cell.length_a   1.000
_cell.length_b   1.000
_cell.length_c   1.000
_cell.angle_alpha   90.00
_cell.angle_beta   90.00
_cell.angle_gamma   90.00
#
_symmetry.space_group_name_H-M   'P 1'
#
loop_
_entity.id
_entity.type
_entity.pdbx_description
1 polymer ?
#
loop_
_entity_poly.entity_id
_entity_poly.type
_entity_poly.pdbx_seq_one_letter_code
_entity_poly.pdbx_strand_id
1 'polypeptide(L)' 'MSIQFKALPTEAVRALQRGGPDAYGRTPEHRISDGDGVPCRHCLKNVAEGDGYLIVAYRPFPDLQPYAETGPIFLHAEEC' A
#
# COMPACT_ATOMS: atom_id res chain seq x y z
N MET A 1 8.09 16.39 21.89
CA MET A 1 7.25 15.22 21.54
C MET A 1 7.53 14.90 20.07
N SER A 2 8.05 13.70 19.75
CA SER A 2 8.40 13.31 18.38
C SER A 2 7.30 12.43 17.79
N ILE A 3 6.82 12.76 16.59
CA ILE A 3 5.89 11.92 15.83
C ILE A 3 6.71 10.87 15.07
N GLN A 4 6.22 9.63 15.05
CA GLN A 4 6.82 8.53 14.29
C GLN A 4 5.81 7.96 13.30
N PHE A 5 6.24 7.80 12.05
CA PHE A 5 5.49 7.12 11.01
C PHE A 5 6.00 5.69 10.89
N LYS A 6 5.10 4.70 10.99
CA LYS A 6 5.46 3.28 10.89
C LYS A 6 5.07 2.74 9.54
N ALA A 7 6.03 2.19 8.81
CA ALA A 7 5.82 1.44 7.57
C ALA A 7 4.90 0.23 7.77
N LEU A 8 4.28 -0.25 6.68
CA LEU A 8 3.62 -1.56 6.69
C LEU A 8 4.65 -2.70 6.79
N PRO A 9 4.27 -3.87 7.33
CA PRO A 9 5.13 -5.04 7.36
C PRO A 9 5.55 -5.45 5.95
N THR A 10 6.85 -5.68 5.74
CA THR A 10 7.40 -6.03 4.42
C THR A 10 6.72 -7.25 3.82
N GLU A 11 6.50 -8.32 4.59
CA GLU A 11 5.87 -9.54 4.06
C GLU A 11 4.44 -9.32 3.54
N ALA A 12 3.66 -8.47 4.20
CA ALA A 12 2.31 -8.12 3.73
C ALA A 12 2.37 -7.35 2.40
N VAL A 13 3.33 -6.43 2.27
CA VAL A 13 3.56 -5.65 1.06
C VAL A 13 4.08 -6.53 -0.08
N ARG A 14 5.02 -7.44 0.20
CA ARG A 14 5.58 -8.37 -0.79
C ARG A 14 4.52 -9.32 -1.34
N ALA A 15 3.59 -9.79 -0.51
CA ALA A 15 2.45 -10.57 -0.99
C ALA A 15 1.63 -9.80 -2.03
N LEU A 16 1.32 -8.53 -1.77
CA LEU A 16 0.57 -7.66 -2.68
C LEU A 16 1.35 -7.36 -3.96
N GLN A 17 2.63 -7.01 -3.85
CA GLN A 17 3.52 -6.72 -4.98
C GLN A 17 3.68 -7.90 -5.93
N ARG A 18 3.64 -9.13 -5.39
CA ARG A 18 3.73 -10.37 -6.16
C ARG A 18 2.37 -10.86 -6.68
N GLY A 19 1.34 -10.02 -6.64
CA GLY A 19 0.01 -10.30 -7.20
C GLY A 19 -0.95 -11.01 -6.24
N GLY A 20 -0.63 -11.07 -4.94
CA GLY A 20 -1.54 -11.56 -3.91
C GLY A 20 -2.76 -10.64 -3.75
N PRO A 21 -3.88 -11.16 -3.22
CA PRO A 21 -5.12 -10.42 -3.10
C PRO A 21 -5.08 -9.34 -2.02
N ASP A 22 -5.86 -8.29 -2.21
CA ASP A 22 -6.16 -7.25 -1.23
C ASP A 22 -7.17 -7.72 -0.16
N ALA A 23 -7.58 -6.81 0.72
CA ALA A 23 -8.52 -7.11 1.82
C ALA A 23 -9.90 -7.61 1.35
N TYR A 24 -10.26 -7.40 0.07
CA TYR A 24 -11.52 -7.85 -0.54
C TYR A 24 -11.33 -9.02 -1.49
N GLY A 25 -10.15 -9.66 -1.50
CA GLY A 25 -9.87 -10.79 -2.37
C GLY A 25 -9.58 -10.40 -3.82
N ARG A 26 -9.35 -9.11 -4.11
CA ARG A 26 -9.11 -8.60 -5.47
C ARG A 26 -7.62 -8.41 -5.72
N THR A 27 -7.19 -8.58 -6.96
CA THR A 27 -5.81 -8.24 -7.34
C THR A 27 -5.63 -6.72 -7.22
N PRO A 28 -4.52 -6.25 -6.61
CA PRO A 28 -4.14 -4.85 -6.59
C PRO A 28 -4.21 -4.19 -7.97
N GLU A 29 -4.74 -2.98 -8.02
CA GLU A 29 -4.82 -2.23 -9.26
C GLU A 29 -3.45 -1.64 -9.58
N HIS A 30 -2.94 -1.86 -10.79
CA HIS A 30 -1.68 -1.28 -11.25
C HIS A 30 -1.91 0.03 -12.01
N ARG A 31 -1.07 1.02 -11.74
CA ARG A 31 -1.02 2.33 -12.41
C ARG A 31 0.42 2.81 -12.56
N ILE A 32 0.62 3.84 -13.39
CA ILE A 32 1.91 4.54 -13.54
C ILE A 32 1.76 5.91 -12.90
N SER A 33 2.70 6.29 -12.05
CA SER A 33 2.65 7.58 -11.35
C SER A 33 2.98 8.72 -12.30
N ASP A 34 2.29 9.85 -12.14
CA ASP A 34 2.59 11.14 -12.76
C ASP A 34 3.59 11.97 -11.91
N GLY A 35 4.13 11.39 -10.83
CA GLY A 35 5.12 12.00 -9.95
C GLY A 35 4.57 12.78 -8.77
N ASP A 36 3.25 12.95 -8.65
CA ASP A 36 2.63 13.69 -7.54
C ASP A 36 1.55 12.86 -6.83
N GLY A 37 1.39 13.07 -5.51
CA GLY A 37 0.26 12.52 -4.76
C GLY A 37 0.24 11.00 -4.55
N VAL A 38 1.35 10.28 -4.75
CA VAL A 38 1.43 8.80 -4.55
C VAL A 38 2.39 8.42 -3.41
N PRO A 39 2.03 8.63 -2.13
CA PRO A 39 2.85 8.21 -0.98
C PRO A 39 2.81 6.69 -0.78
N CYS A 40 3.95 6.02 -0.97
CA CYS A 40 4.08 4.59 -0.71
C CYS A 40 4.02 4.29 0.79
N ARG A 41 3.09 3.43 1.20
CA ARG A 41 2.87 3.11 2.61
C ARG A 41 3.90 2.15 3.21
N HIS A 42 4.79 1.57 2.39
CA HIS A 42 5.90 0.71 2.79
C HIS A 42 7.20 1.47 3.01
N CYS A 43 7.81 2.02 1.96
CA CYS A 43 9.08 2.75 2.09
C CYS A 43 8.91 4.18 2.64
N LEU A 44 7.67 4.67 2.80
CA LEU A 44 7.33 6.02 3.27
C LEU A 44 7.87 7.15 2.38
N LYS A 45 8.14 6.86 1.11
CA LYS A 45 8.51 7.82 0.07
C LYS A 45 7.41 7.91 -0.98
N ASN A 46 7.40 8.99 -1.75
CA ASN A 46 6.54 9.06 -2.94
C ASN A 46 7.08 8.15 -4.04
N VAL A 47 6.16 7.60 -4.84
CA VAL A 47 6.49 6.93 -6.10
C VAL A 47 6.90 7.99 -7.11
N ALA A 48 7.97 7.75 -7.87
CA ALA A 48 8.47 8.70 -8.86
C ALA A 48 7.61 8.69 -10.14
N GLU A 49 7.64 9.79 -10.90
CA GLU A 49 7.03 9.86 -12.22
C GLU A 49 7.53 8.73 -13.13
N GLY A 50 6.62 8.03 -13.80
CA GLY A 50 6.94 6.91 -14.68
C GLY A 50 7.07 5.56 -13.97
N ASP A 51 7.20 5.53 -12.64
CA ASP A 51 7.26 4.28 -11.88
C ASP A 51 5.87 3.66 -11.70
N GLY A 52 5.84 2.32 -11.68
CA GLY A 52 4.65 1.55 -11.40
C GLY A 52 4.26 1.59 -9.92
N TYR A 53 2.96 1.73 -9.64
CA TYR A 53 2.42 1.65 -8.30
C TYR A 53 1.12 0.85 -8.24
N LEU A 54 0.81 0.38 -7.04
CA LEU A 54 -0.39 -0.36 -6.72
C LEU A 54 -1.36 0.49 -5.91
N ILE A 55 -2.64 0.39 -6.24
CA ILE A 55 -3.75 0.84 -5.41
C ILE A 55 -4.36 -0.39 -4.76
N VAL A 56 -4.39 -0.41 -3.42
CA VAL A 56 -4.78 -1.58 -2.63
C VAL A 56 -5.88 -1.21 -1.64
N ALA A 57 -6.95 -2.01 -1.57
CA ALA A 57 -7.86 -1.96 -0.43
C ALA A 57 -7.17 -2.63 0.77
N TYR A 58 -6.74 -1.83 1.76
CA TYR A 58 -5.96 -2.32 2.89
C TYR A 58 -6.67 -2.09 4.21
N ARG A 59 -6.68 -3.13 5.05
CA ARG A 59 -7.18 -3.11 6.42
C ARG A 59 -6.01 -3.32 7.38
N PRO A 60 -5.61 -2.31 8.17
CA PRO A 60 -4.47 -2.43 9.10
C PRO A 60 -4.80 -3.20 10.38
N PHE A 61 -5.99 -3.82 10.47
CA PHE A 61 -6.47 -4.55 11.64
C PHE A 61 -6.61 -6.04 11.32
N PRO A 62 -6.14 -6.94 12.21
CA PRO A 62 -6.25 -8.38 11.99
C PRO A 62 -7.71 -8.85 12.01
N ASP A 63 -8.49 -8.35 12.96
CA ASP A 63 -9.88 -8.78 13.20
C ASP A 63 -10.90 -7.76 12.70
N LEU A 64 -12.08 -8.24 12.32
CA LEU A 64 -13.20 -7.38 11.96
C LEU A 64 -13.83 -6.84 13.24
N GLN A 65 -13.75 -5.53 13.42
CA GLN A 65 -14.35 -4.80 14.53
C GLN A 65 -14.87 -3.45 14.02
N PRO A 66 -15.74 -2.73 14.76
CA PRO A 66 -16.42 -1.53 14.26
C PRO A 66 -15.52 -0.42 13.69
N TYR A 67 -14.27 -0.32 14.17
CA TYR A 67 -13.24 0.62 13.71
C TYR A 67 -12.21 -0.01 12.75
N ALA A 68 -12.39 -1.27 12.33
CA ALA A 68 -11.51 -1.92 11.36
C ALA A 68 -11.81 -1.46 9.94
N GLU A 69 -11.59 -0.17 9.68
CA GLU A 69 -11.78 0.43 8.38
C GLU A 69 -10.84 -0.20 7.34
N THR A 70 -11.36 -0.34 6.13
CA THR A 70 -10.58 -0.72 4.94
C THR A 70 -10.62 0.46 3.98
N GLY A 71 -9.45 0.99 3.65
CA GLY A 71 -9.31 2.16 2.78
C GLY A 71 -8.26 1.94 1.69
N PRO A 72 -8.27 2.78 0.65
CA PRO A 72 -7.24 2.73 -0.39
C PRO A 72 -5.89 3.19 0.16
N ILE A 73 -4.83 2.48 -0.20
CA ILE A 73 -3.45 2.89 0.01
C ILE A 73 -2.65 2.74 -1.29
N PHE A 74 -1.48 3.39 -1.34
CA PHE A 74 -0.53 3.24 -2.43
C PHE A 74 0.72 2.48 -2.00
N LEU A 75 1.24 1.66 -2.90
CA LEU A 75 2.51 0.94 -2.76
C LEU A 75 3.30 1.06 -4.06
N HIS A 76 4.64 1.04 -4.02
CA HIS A 76 5.40 0.79 -5.25
C HIS A 76 4.98 -0.58 -5.81
N ALA A 77 4.90 -0.71 -7.13
CA ALA A 77 4.66 -2.01 -7.75
C ALA A 77 5.87 -2.94 -7.54
N GLU A 78 7.07 -2.38 -7.69
CA GLU A 78 8.32 -3.07 -7.45
C GLU A 78 8.73 -3.09 -5.96
N GLU A 79 9.55 -4.05 -5.60
CA GLU A 79 10.08 -4.20 -4.25
C GLU A 79 10.95 -2.99 -3.85
N CYS A 80 10.42 -2.16 -2.94
CA CYS A 80 11.10 -1.00 -2.36
C CYS A 80 11.54 -1.20 -0.90
#